data_AF-A0A183GJQ2-F1
#
_entry.id   AF-A0A183GJQ2-F1
#
_cell.length_a   1.000
_cell.length_b   1.000
_cell.length_c   1.000
_cell.angle_alpha   90.00
_cell.angle_beta   90.00
_cell.angle_gamma   90.00
#
_symmetry.space_group_name_H-M   'P 1'
#
loop_
_entity.id
_entity.type
_entity.pdbx_description
1 polymer ?
#
loop_
_entity_poly.entity_id
_entity_poly.type
_entity_poly.pdbx_seq_one_letter_code
_entity_poly.pdbx_strand_id
1 'polypeptide(L)'
;MEPLYVSGISEGDHSLTKLSDVAPESSDRISNDEADSTKNMGYSEIVSRQRAYFRSREPAKIEHRRLQLQTLKKFITENKDELCDAVHQDLRRPPQATFIFEVASAIQEIDYMLDNLSAWTKPTSVSAQD
;
A
#
# COMPACT_ATOMS: atom_id res chain seq x y z
N MET A 1 20.99 27.03 -23.11
CA MET A 1 20.39 26.55 -21.84
C MET A 1 19.85 25.18 -22.17
N GLU A 2 20.66 24.14 -21.96
CA GLU A 2 20.33 22.76 -22.38
C GLU A 2 19.54 22.04 -21.29
N PRO A 3 18.59 21.16 -21.65
CA PRO A 3 17.85 20.36 -20.68
C PRO A 3 18.75 19.25 -20.12
N LEU A 4 18.77 19.11 -18.80
CA LEU A 4 19.46 18.03 -18.10
C LEU A 4 18.72 16.71 -18.36
N TYR A 5 19.29 15.90 -19.25
CA TYR A 5 18.92 14.50 -19.42
C TYR A 5 19.54 13.71 -18.25
N VAL A 6 18.71 13.15 -17.36
CA VAL A 6 19.19 12.20 -16.35
C VAL A 6 19.43 10.85 -17.03
N SER A 7 20.68 10.43 -17.00
CA SER A 7 21.18 9.16 -17.50
C SER A 7 20.66 7.97 -16.72
N GLY A 8 20.17 6.95 -17.45
CA GLY A 8 20.39 5.54 -17.14
C GLY A 8 19.44 4.88 -16.14
N ILE A 9 18.24 4.51 -16.61
CA ILE A 9 17.56 3.34 -16.05
C ILE A 9 18.20 2.13 -16.72
N SER A 10 19.02 1.40 -15.95
CA SER A 10 19.56 0.11 -16.34
C SER A 10 18.39 -0.84 -16.62
N GLU A 11 18.31 -1.34 -17.85
CA GLU A 11 17.49 -2.49 -18.22
C GLU A 11 17.96 -3.70 -17.40
N GLY A 12 17.26 -3.95 -16.29
CA GLY A 12 17.32 -5.19 -15.54
C GLY A 12 15.98 -5.88 -15.73
N ASP A 13 16.03 -7.05 -16.34
CA ASP A 13 14.92 -7.98 -16.54
C ASP A 13 13.97 -8.03 -15.32
N HIS A 14 12.81 -7.37 -15.46
CA HIS A 14 11.68 -7.49 -14.54
C HIS A 14 10.62 -8.33 -15.23
N SER A 15 10.89 -9.64 -15.32
CA SER A 15 9.84 -10.63 -15.53
C SER A 15 8.72 -10.35 -14.52
N LEU A 16 7.62 -9.81 -15.02
CA LEU A 16 6.45 -9.40 -14.26
C LEU A 16 5.81 -10.65 -13.65
N THR A 17 6.06 -10.91 -12.38
CA THR A 17 5.20 -11.79 -11.59
C THR A 17 3.83 -11.13 -11.49
N LYS A 18 2.81 -11.83 -12.00
CA LYS A 18 1.43 -11.34 -11.99
C LYS A 18 0.98 -11.18 -10.54
N LEU A 19 -0.01 -10.31 -10.29
CA LEU A 19 -0.60 -10.12 -8.96
C LEU A 19 -1.11 -11.42 -8.32
N SER A 20 -1.38 -12.46 -9.12
CA SER A 20 -1.66 -13.82 -8.66
C SER A 20 -0.48 -14.52 -7.96
N ASP A 21 0.75 -14.05 -8.16
CA ASP A 21 1.97 -14.81 -7.86
C ASP A 21 2.68 -14.32 -6.57
N VAL A 22 2.20 -13.23 -5.95
CA VAL A 22 2.76 -12.63 -4.71
C VAL A 22 1.73 -12.65 -3.56
N ALA A 23 0.85 -13.65 -3.53
CA ALA A 23 -0.05 -13.84 -2.41
C ALA A 23 0.65 -14.68 -1.33
N PRO A 24 0.75 -14.22 -0.06
CA PRO A 24 1.12 -15.12 1.02
C PRO A 24 0.09 -16.26 1.07
N GLU A 25 0.54 -17.48 1.30
CA GLU A 25 -0.31 -18.60 1.69
C GLU A 25 -0.86 -18.36 3.11
N SER A 26 -1.73 -17.36 3.27
CA SER A 26 -2.73 -17.37 4.33
C SER A 26 -3.95 -18.08 3.77
N SER A 27 -4.43 -19.11 4.49
CA SER A 27 -5.55 -19.99 4.14
C SER A 27 -6.89 -19.29 3.90
N ASP A 28 -6.97 -17.98 4.08
CA ASP A 28 -8.16 -17.19 3.86
C ASP A 28 -8.11 -16.54 2.48
N ARG A 29 -8.11 -17.38 1.44
CA ARG A 29 -8.48 -16.89 0.09
C ARG A 29 -9.97 -16.61 0.14
N ILE A 30 -10.34 -15.33 0.09
CA ILE A 30 -11.73 -14.91 -0.09
C ILE A 30 -12.19 -15.52 -1.43
N SER A 31 -12.99 -16.58 -1.35
CA SER A 31 -13.68 -17.20 -2.47
C SER A 31 -14.47 -16.12 -3.22
N ASN A 32 -14.61 -16.24 -4.54
CA ASN A 32 -15.46 -15.32 -5.31
C ASN A 32 -16.93 -15.26 -4.80
N ASP A 33 -17.37 -16.26 -4.03
CA ASP A 33 -18.67 -16.29 -3.35
C ASP A 33 -18.73 -15.41 -2.07
N GLU A 34 -17.62 -15.10 -1.41
CA GLU A 34 -17.60 -14.21 -0.22
C GLU A 34 -17.68 -12.73 -0.59
N ALA A 35 -17.26 -12.34 -1.80
CA ALA A 35 -17.28 -10.95 -2.26
C ALA A 35 -18.72 -10.38 -2.26
N ASP A 36 -19.73 -11.21 -2.57
CA ASP A 36 -21.14 -10.82 -2.57
C ASP A 36 -21.72 -10.65 -1.15
N SER A 37 -21.18 -11.37 -0.15
CA SER A 37 -21.59 -11.25 1.25
C SER A 37 -21.20 -9.92 1.90
N THR A 38 -20.15 -9.26 1.40
CA THR A 38 -19.67 -7.98 1.95
C THR A 38 -20.52 -6.78 1.56
N LYS A 39 -21.38 -6.92 0.55
CA LYS A 39 -22.23 -5.85 0.01
C LYS A 39 -23.29 -5.35 0.99
N ASN A 40 -23.54 -6.10 2.08
CA ASN A 40 -24.58 -5.80 3.05
C ASN A 40 -24.11 -5.89 4.51
N MET A 41 -22.81 -5.73 4.76
CA MET A 41 -22.25 -5.76 6.11
C MET A 41 -22.57 -4.46 6.86
N GLY A 42 -23.22 -4.57 8.03
CA GLY A 42 -23.52 -3.40 8.85
C GLY A 42 -22.25 -2.75 9.42
N TYR A 43 -22.25 -1.43 9.63
CA TYR A 43 -21.07 -0.71 10.13
C TYR A 43 -20.50 -1.30 11.44
N SER A 44 -21.36 -1.75 12.35
CA SER A 44 -20.96 -2.40 13.61
C SER A 44 -20.17 -3.69 13.37
N GLU A 45 -20.54 -4.45 12.34
CA GLU A 45 -19.89 -5.70 11.98
C GLU A 45 -18.51 -5.46 11.36
N ILE A 46 -18.40 -4.48 10.45
CA ILE A 46 -17.11 -4.05 9.88
C ILE A 46 -16.10 -3.73 10.99
N VAL A 47 -16.51 -2.89 11.95
CA VAL A 47 -15.67 -2.48 13.07
C VAL A 47 -15.33 -3.67 13.97
N SER A 48 -16.29 -4.56 14.23
CA SER A 48 -16.06 -5.74 15.06
C SER A 48 -15.04 -6.69 14.44
N ARG A 49 -15.10 -6.91 13.12
CA ARG A 49 -14.12 -7.71 12.37
C ARG A 49 -12.72 -7.11 12.42
N GLN A 50 -12.60 -5.80 12.17
CA GLN A 50 -11.29 -5.13 12.25
C GLN A 50 -10.68 -5.21 13.65
N ARG A 51 -11.49 -5.07 14.71
CA ARG A 51 -11.04 -5.25 16.09
C ARG A 51 -10.61 -6.69 16.38
N ALA A 52 -11.36 -7.68 15.89
CA ALA A 52 -10.99 -9.08 16.03
C ALA A 52 -9.65 -9.37 15.34
N TYR A 53 -9.46 -8.86 14.12
CA TYR A 53 -8.21 -8.98 13.39
C TYR A 53 -7.04 -8.28 14.08
N PHE A 54 -7.22 -7.08 14.64
CA PHE A 54 -6.18 -6.44 15.45
C PHE A 54 -5.77 -7.27 16.67
N ARG A 55 -6.75 -7.90 17.34
CA ARG A 55 -6.50 -8.77 18.51
C ARG A 55 -5.75 -10.06 18.16
N SER A 56 -5.74 -10.51 16.91
CA SER A 56 -4.92 -11.64 16.46
C SER A 56 -3.42 -11.38 16.53
N ARG A 57 -3.01 -10.11 16.74
CA ARG A 57 -1.61 -9.62 16.71
C ARG A 57 -0.93 -9.72 15.35
N GLU A 58 -1.63 -10.16 14.29
CA GLU A 58 -1.07 -10.18 12.94
C GLU A 58 -0.62 -8.78 12.47
N PRO A 59 -1.42 -7.71 12.62
CA PRO A 59 -1.01 -6.36 12.21
C PRO A 59 0.19 -5.80 12.99
N ALA A 60 0.53 -6.41 14.14
CA ALA A 60 1.66 -5.98 14.94
C ALA A 60 3.00 -6.42 14.33
N LYS A 61 3.03 -7.52 13.55
CA LYS A 61 4.25 -8.10 12.97
C LYS A 61 4.83 -7.17 11.89
N ILE A 62 6.15 -6.98 11.91
CA ILE A 62 6.84 -6.11 10.95
C ILE A 62 6.69 -6.62 9.51
N GLU A 63 6.79 -7.92 9.28
CA GLU A 63 6.64 -8.53 7.96
C GLU A 63 5.24 -8.28 7.38
N HIS A 64 4.21 -8.38 8.23
CA HIS A 64 2.85 -8.06 7.83
C HIS A 64 2.73 -6.60 7.39
N ARG A 65 3.26 -5.65 8.18
CA ARG A 65 3.24 -4.21 7.82
C ARG A 65 4.00 -3.93 6.52
N ARG A 66 5.16 -4.57 6.31
CA ARG A 66 5.94 -4.46 5.08
C ARG A 66 5.15 -4.96 3.88
N LEU A 67 4.52 -6.13 4.00
CA LEU A 67 3.68 -6.68 2.95
C LEU A 67 2.52 -5.74 2.62
N GLN A 68 1.80 -5.23 3.61
CA GLN A 68 0.68 -4.30 3.37
C GLN A 68 1.12 -3.01 2.64
N LEU A 69 2.27 -2.45 3.00
CA LEU A 69 2.86 -1.30 2.30
C LEU A 69 3.22 -1.63 0.84
N GLN A 70 3.82 -2.79 0.59
CA GLN A 70 4.15 -3.25 -0.76
C GLN A 70 2.90 -3.50 -1.60
N THR A 71 1.87 -4.13 -1.02
CA THR A 71 0.57 -4.33 -1.67
C THR A 71 -0.09 -3.00 -2.00
N LEU A 72 -0.06 -2.04 -1.09
CA LEU A 72 -0.59 -0.69 -1.33
C LEU A 72 0.16 0.04 -2.44
N LYS A 73 1.50 0.01 -2.41
CA LYS A 73 2.33 0.61 -3.48
C LYS A 73 1.98 0.00 -4.83
N LYS A 74 1.87 -1.33 -4.89
CA LYS A 74 1.52 -2.06 -6.12
C LYS A 74 0.15 -1.63 -6.63
N PHE A 75 -0.86 -1.62 -5.77
CA PHE A 75 -2.21 -1.16 -6.10
C PHE A 75 -2.20 0.27 -6.68
N ILE A 76 -1.56 1.23 -6.00
CA ILE A 76 -1.52 2.62 -6.47
C ILE A 76 -0.78 2.73 -7.80
N THR A 77 0.33 2.01 -7.97
CA THR A 77 1.14 2.06 -9.19
C THR A 77 0.39 1.49 -10.40
N GLU A 78 -0.26 0.34 -10.22
CA GLU A 78 -1.01 -0.34 -11.28
C GLU A 78 -2.28 0.44 -11.69
N ASN A 79 -2.88 1.21 -10.77
CA ASN A 79 -4.14 1.91 -11.00
C ASN A 79 -3.98 3.45 -11.11
N LYS A 80 -2.75 3.95 -11.29
CA LYS A 80 -2.45 5.41 -11.28
C LYS A 80 -3.30 6.22 -12.25
N ASP A 81 -3.58 5.69 -13.44
CA ASP A 81 -4.30 6.41 -14.48
C ASP A 81 -5.80 6.47 -14.14
N GLU A 82 -6.38 5.35 -13.68
CA GLU A 82 -7.77 5.30 -13.19
C GLU A 82 -8.00 6.22 -12.00
N LEU A 83 -7.04 6.27 -11.06
CA LEU A 83 -7.09 7.19 -9.91
C LEU A 83 -7.07 8.65 -10.37
N CYS A 84 -6.21 9.00 -11.33
CA CYS A 84 -6.16 10.36 -11.86
C CYS A 84 -7.45 10.74 -12.61
N ASP A 85 -8.01 9.80 -13.38
CA ASP A 85 -9.25 10.00 -14.12
C ASP A 85 -10.46 10.15 -13.20
N ALA A 86 -10.53 9.39 -12.10
CA ALA A 86 -11.58 9.55 -11.09
C ALA A 86 -11.55 10.95 -10.46
N VAL A 87 -10.37 11.41 -10.04
CA VAL A 87 -10.20 12.76 -9.48
C VAL A 87 -10.51 13.84 -10.52
N HIS A 88 -10.18 13.61 -11.80
CA HIS A 88 -10.58 14.52 -12.86
C HIS A 88 -12.11 14.59 -13.02
N GLN A 89 -12.81 13.46 -12.94
CA GLN A 89 -14.27 13.42 -13.03
C GLN A 89 -14.93 14.19 -11.88
N ASP A 90 -14.40 14.04 -10.66
CA ASP A 90 -14.94 14.70 -9.46
C ASP A 90 -14.62 16.19 -9.42
N LEU A 91 -13.36 16.56 -9.69
CA LEU A 91 -12.83 17.89 -9.38
C LEU A 91 -12.43 18.69 -10.62
N ARG A 92 -12.49 18.11 -11.82
CA ARG A 92 -11.98 18.70 -13.08
C ARG A 92 -10.53 19.15 -13.01
N ARG A 93 -9.75 18.61 -12.08
CA ARG A 93 -8.31 18.85 -11.96
C ARG A 93 -7.56 18.21 -13.14
N PRO A 94 -6.52 18.85 -13.71
CA PRO A 94 -5.68 18.20 -14.71
C PRO A 94 -5.06 16.90 -14.15
N PRO A 95 -5.15 15.75 -14.87
CA PRO A 95 -4.64 14.47 -14.39
C PRO A 95 -3.18 14.50 -13.92
N GLN A 96 -2.33 15.28 -14.59
CA GLN A 96 -0.93 15.44 -14.23
C GLN A 96 -0.74 16.05 -12.84
N ALA A 97 -1.62 16.98 -12.44
CA ALA A 97 -1.56 17.57 -11.11
C ALA A 97 -1.95 16.55 -10.04
N THR A 98 -2.97 15.72 -10.27
CA THR A 98 -3.32 14.60 -9.39
C THR A 98 -2.17 13.61 -9.28
N PHE A 99 -1.54 13.27 -10.41
CA PHE A 99 -0.40 12.36 -10.41
C PHE A 99 0.74 12.90 -9.55
N ILE A 100 1.16 14.15 -9.73
CA ILE A 100 2.31 14.72 -9.02
C ILE A 100 2.01 14.87 -7.52
N PHE A 101 0.86 15.43 -7.15
CA PHE A 101 0.59 15.84 -5.77
C PHE A 101 -0.06 14.76 -4.90
N GLU A 102 -0.69 13.74 -5.50
CA GLU A 102 -1.40 12.70 -4.74
C GLU A 102 -0.80 11.33 -5.02
N VAL A 103 -0.70 10.90 -6.27
CA VAL A 103 -0.27 9.53 -6.60
C VAL A 103 1.23 9.31 -6.39
N ALA A 104 2.07 10.13 -7.02
CA ALA A 104 3.52 10.02 -6.93
C ALA A 104 4.02 10.28 -5.51
N SER A 105 3.45 11.28 -4.83
CA SER A 105 3.74 11.56 -3.42
C SER A 105 3.39 10.38 -2.52
N ALA A 106 2.23 9.74 -2.70
CA ALA A 106 1.87 8.56 -1.91
C ALA A 106 2.85 7.38 -2.13
N ILE A 107 3.26 7.14 -3.38
CA ILE A 107 4.27 6.09 -3.68
C ILE A 107 5.60 6.41 -2.99
N GLN A 108 6.06 7.66 -3.05
CA GLN A 108 7.31 8.08 -2.42
C GLN A 108 7.25 7.96 -0.88
N GLU A 109 6.13 8.33 -0.26
CA GLU A 109 5.93 8.15 1.19
C GLU A 109 5.94 6.68 1.59
N ILE A 110 5.33 5.80 0.78
CA ILE A 110 5.38 4.35 1.05
C ILE A 110 6.81 3.83 0.98
N ASP A 111 7.62 4.26 0.00
CA ASP A 111 9.02 3.88 -0.09
C ASP A 111 9.82 4.37 1.12
N TYR A 112 9.62 5.63 1.52
CA TYR A 112 10.22 6.17 2.73
C TYR A 112 9.83 5.36 3.98
N MET A 113 8.55 4.99 4.12
CA MET A 113 8.10 4.13 5.23
C MET A 113 8.78 2.76 5.18
N LEU A 114 8.87 2.11 4.02
CA LEU A 114 9.48 0.79 3.85
C LEU A 114 10.97 0.77 4.24
N ASP A 115 11.69 1.85 3.91
CA ASP A 115 13.11 2.02 4.23
C ASP A 115 13.33 2.20 5.74
N ASN A 116 12.40 2.86 6.42
CA ASN A 116 12.55 3.23 7.83
C ASN A 116 11.80 2.32 8.82
N LEU A 117 10.87 1.48 8.34
CA LEU A 117 9.95 0.70 9.19
C LEU A 117 10.67 -0.14 10.26
N SER A 118 11.82 -0.73 9.93
CA SER A 118 12.61 -1.55 10.86
C SER A 118 13.20 -0.70 12.00
N ALA A 119 13.74 0.47 11.66
CA ALA A 119 14.31 1.38 12.64
C ALA A 119 13.22 1.94 13.58
N TRP A 120 12.08 2.35 13.03
CA TRP A 120 10.98 2.95 13.79
C TRP A 120 10.26 1.97 14.71
N THR A 121 10.25 0.68 14.38
CA THR A 121 9.56 -0.34 15.19
C THR A 121 10.46 -0.98 16.25
N LYS A 122 11.77 -0.71 16.22
CA LYS A 122 12.72 -1.23 17.21
C LYS A 122 12.46 -0.61 18.59
N PRO A 123 12.33 -1.41 19.66
CA PRO A 123 12.24 -0.88 21.02
C PRO A 123 13.43 0.01 21.36
N THR A 124 13.17 1.18 21.91
CA THR A 124 14.20 2.09 22.43
C THR A 124 14.43 1.78 23.90
N SER A 125 15.66 1.42 24.26
CA SER A 125 16.04 1.28 25.67
C SER A 125 16.08 2.66 26.33
N VAL A 126 15.47 2.77 27.50
CA VAL A 126 15.54 3.96 28.35
C VAL A 126 16.23 3.59 29.66
N SER A 127 17.08 4.46 30.18
CA SER A 127 17.65 4.27 31.51
C SER A 127 16.55 4.37 32.56
N ALA A 128 16.48 3.43 33.49
CA ALA A 128 15.65 3.57 34.67
C ALA A 128 16.10 4.83 35.43
N GLN A 129 15.16 5.72 35.75
CA GLN A 129 15.42 6.80 36.68
C GLN A 129 15.27 6.23 38.10
N ASP A 130 16.34 6.31 38.89
CA ASP A 130 16.38 5.97 40.32
C ASP A 130 15.70 7.06 41.17
#